data_AF-A0A538EXN0-F1
#
_entry.id   AF-A0A538EXN0-F1
#
_cell.length_a   1.000
_cell.length_b   1.000
_cell.length_c   1.000
_cell.angle_alpha   90.00
_cell.angle_beta   90.00
_cell.angle_gamma   90.00
#
_symmetry.space_group_name_H-M   'P 1'
#
loop_
_entity.id
_entity.type
_entity.pdbx_description
1 polymer ?
#
loop_
_entity_poly.entity_id
_entity_poly.type
_entity_poly.pdbx_seq_one_letter_code
_entity_poly.pdbx_strand_id
1 'polypeptide(L)'
;MRVEPVEVMPRYELVHLIHVGAAIVGSVLLTVTPLVGTIVLLATATSLFADLIGGVHLARRLTPRRASQNVVSPEDGGKPGTLVLVAHYDAARTGAPFGRRTSELRARIGHRIRRPIGLLEPVFWSVIVLLACGGLRLIGVHPGPVVLVQFIATAILIVSVPLLADIAFSGPVPGANDNASGVATVLRLAERYGEDLEYFDLWVLFTAASSTRRGRRSSASTRWGSGPSATSPRRASRSPTPTTGACSSCAGRSRTRTRRTGATASGRLCRAA
;
A
#
# COMPACT_ATOMS: atom_id res chain seq x y z
N MET A 1 20.17 0.68 15.01
CA MET A 1 19.17 -0.19 14.34
C MET A 1 18.50 -1.09 15.38
N ARG A 2 17.15 -1.18 15.36
CA ARG A 2 16.35 -2.03 16.23
C ARG A 2 15.27 -2.75 15.42
N VAL A 3 14.75 -3.84 15.98
CA VAL A 3 13.70 -4.65 15.36
C VAL A 3 12.44 -4.59 16.21
N GLU A 4 11.31 -4.25 15.59
CA GLU A 4 10.01 -4.14 16.25
C GLU A 4 9.12 -5.31 15.80
N PRO A 5 8.69 -6.20 16.71
CA PRO A 5 7.82 -7.32 16.33
C PRO A 5 6.45 -6.82 15.88
N VAL A 6 5.91 -7.43 14.83
CA VAL A 6 4.56 -7.17 14.33
C VAL A 6 3.86 -8.47 13.97
N GLU A 7 2.59 -8.56 14.34
CA GLU A 7 1.74 -9.66 13.88
C GLU A 7 1.03 -9.30 12.58
N VAL A 8 1.17 -10.17 11.59
CA VAL A 8 0.59 -10.00 10.26
C VAL A 8 -0.35 -11.16 9.95
N MET A 9 -1.40 -10.87 9.17
CA MET A 9 -2.29 -11.89 8.59
C MET A 9 -2.06 -11.91 7.08
N PRO A 10 -1.05 -12.66 6.59
CA PRO A 10 -0.51 -12.47 5.25
C PRO A 10 -1.40 -13.07 4.15
N ARG A 11 -2.38 -13.89 4.52
CA ARG A 11 -3.20 -14.65 3.57
C ARG A 11 -4.42 -13.86 3.11
N TYR A 12 -4.20 -12.76 2.40
CA TYR A 12 -5.29 -11.95 1.85
C TYR A 12 -6.12 -12.75 0.83
N GLU A 13 -5.48 -13.64 0.09
CA GLU A 13 -6.12 -14.49 -0.91
C GLU A 13 -7.19 -15.42 -0.32
N LEU A 14 -6.93 -16.03 0.84
CA LEU A 14 -7.91 -16.85 1.55
C LEU A 14 -9.08 -16.00 2.06
N VAL A 15 -8.79 -14.79 2.54
CA VAL A 15 -9.82 -13.85 3.02
C VAL A 15 -10.76 -13.46 1.88
N HIS A 16 -10.23 -13.19 0.69
CA HIS A 16 -11.05 -12.88 -0.47
C HIS A 16 -11.81 -14.11 -0.99
N LEU A 17 -11.24 -15.31 -0.92
CA LEU A 17 -11.96 -16.56 -1.20
C LEU A 17 -13.16 -16.76 -0.27
N ILE A 18 -13.03 -16.45 1.02
CA ILE A 18 -14.15 -16.52 1.98
C ILE A 18 -15.27 -15.55 1.57
N HIS A 19 -14.93 -14.31 1.21
CA HIS A 19 -15.94 -13.34 0.76
C HIS A 19 -16.59 -13.75 -0.57
N VAL A 20 -15.80 -14.27 -1.53
CA VAL A 20 -16.33 -14.77 -2.81
C VAL A 20 -17.26 -15.94 -2.58
N GLY A 21 -16.88 -16.90 -1.73
CA GLY A 21 -17.73 -18.03 -1.36
C GLY A 21 -19.03 -17.59 -0.69
N ALA A 22 -18.96 -16.68 0.28
CA ALA A 22 -20.13 -16.12 0.94
C ALA A 22 -21.07 -15.37 -0.04
N ALA A 23 -20.50 -14.63 -1.01
CA ALA A 23 -21.28 -13.94 -2.03
C ALA A 23 -21.96 -14.91 -3.02
N ILE A 24 -21.30 -16.01 -3.40
CA ILE A 24 -21.91 -17.06 -4.22
C ILE A 24 -23.08 -17.71 -3.47
N VAL A 25 -22.89 -18.06 -2.20
CA VAL A 25 -23.97 -18.59 -1.33
C VAL A 25 -25.11 -17.58 -1.22
N GLY A 26 -24.81 -16.30 -1.02
CA GLY A 26 -25.80 -15.22 -1.01
C GLY A 26 -26.59 -15.12 -2.31
N SER A 27 -25.92 -15.24 -3.47
CA SER A 27 -26.57 -15.27 -4.78
C SER A 27 -27.52 -16.46 -4.94
N VAL A 28 -27.13 -17.66 -4.50
CA VAL A 28 -28.00 -18.83 -4.50
C VAL A 28 -29.20 -18.62 -3.58
N LEU A 29 -28.99 -18.08 -2.37
CA LEU A 29 -30.07 -17.78 -1.44
C LEU A 29 -31.07 -16.75 -1.99
N LEU A 30 -30.65 -15.82 -2.85
CA LEU A 30 -31.58 -14.89 -3.51
C LEU A 30 -32.65 -15.60 -4.37
N THR A 31 -32.41 -16.82 -4.85
CA THR A 31 -33.39 -17.57 -5.66
C THR A 31 -34.41 -18.31 -4.79
N VAL A 32 -34.09 -18.58 -3.52
CA VAL A 32 -34.95 -19.33 -2.60
C VAL A 32 -35.64 -18.39 -1.61
N THR A 33 -34.86 -17.53 -0.95
CA THR A 33 -35.31 -16.59 0.08
C THR A 33 -34.62 -15.24 -0.11
N PRO A 34 -35.20 -14.31 -0.92
CA PRO A 34 -34.58 -13.03 -1.26
C PRO A 34 -34.09 -12.22 -0.04
N LEU A 35 -34.83 -12.27 1.07
CA LEU A 35 -34.45 -11.59 2.31
C LEU A 35 -33.14 -12.15 2.89
N VAL A 36 -33.04 -13.47 3.04
CA VAL A 36 -31.85 -14.12 3.61
C VAL A 36 -30.64 -13.90 2.70
N GLY A 37 -30.80 -14.08 1.39
CA GLY A 37 -29.73 -13.82 0.42
C GLY A 37 -29.24 -12.37 0.47
N THR A 38 -30.15 -11.41 0.58
CA THR A 38 -29.81 -9.98 0.71
C THR A 38 -29.04 -9.70 1.99
N ILE A 39 -29.45 -10.28 3.13
CA ILE A 39 -28.74 -10.12 4.41
C ILE A 39 -27.31 -10.68 4.31
N VAL A 40 -27.13 -11.87 3.73
CA VAL A 40 -25.80 -12.48 3.53
C VAL A 40 -24.93 -11.62 2.63
N LEU A 41 -25.47 -11.10 1.53
CA LEU A 41 -24.74 -10.22 0.61
C LEU A 41 -24.38 -8.88 1.24
N LEU A 42 -25.28 -8.31 2.05
CA LEU A 42 -25.01 -7.08 2.79
C LEU A 42 -23.86 -7.28 3.78
N ALA A 43 -23.92 -8.35 4.59
CA ALA A 43 -22.84 -8.69 5.51
C ALA A 43 -21.51 -8.93 4.79
N THR A 44 -21.55 -9.61 3.65
CA THR A 44 -20.36 -9.87 2.80
C THR A 44 -19.79 -8.57 2.24
N ALA A 45 -20.64 -7.68 1.71
CA ALA A 45 -20.24 -6.39 1.16
C ALA A 45 -19.61 -5.49 2.24
N THR A 46 -20.23 -5.40 3.41
CA THR A 46 -19.72 -4.62 4.55
C THR A 46 -18.38 -5.16 5.02
N SER A 47 -18.24 -6.49 5.17
CA SER A 47 -16.98 -7.11 5.57
C SER A 47 -15.88 -6.89 4.53
N LEU A 48 -16.18 -7.05 3.24
CA LEU A 48 -15.24 -6.84 2.15
C LEU A 48 -14.80 -5.37 2.07
N PHE A 49 -15.74 -4.44 2.17
CA PHE A 49 -15.47 -2.99 2.18
C PHE A 49 -14.56 -2.59 3.36
N ALA A 50 -14.85 -3.10 4.55
CA ALA A 50 -14.04 -2.88 5.74
C ALA A 50 -12.61 -3.43 5.60
N ASP A 51 -12.45 -4.56 4.90
CA ASP A 51 -11.13 -5.14 4.61
C ASP A 51 -10.34 -4.28 3.62
N LEU A 52 -10.98 -3.80 2.54
CA LEU A 52 -10.36 -2.95 1.52
C LEU A 52 -9.93 -1.59 2.06
N ILE A 53 -10.75 -0.96 2.92
CA ILE A 53 -10.42 0.31 3.59
C ILE A 53 -9.49 0.07 4.80
N GLY A 54 -9.26 -1.18 5.17
CA GLY A 54 -8.37 -1.56 6.25
C GLY A 54 -8.78 -1.03 7.62
N GLY A 55 -10.08 -0.92 7.86
CA GLY A 55 -10.66 -0.49 9.13
C GLY A 55 -10.83 -1.66 10.11
N VAL A 56 -11.72 -2.59 9.79
CA VAL A 56 -12.00 -3.78 10.62
C VAL A 56 -11.74 -5.03 9.79
N HIS A 57 -11.02 -6.00 10.37
CA HIS A 57 -10.59 -7.21 9.69
C HIS A 57 -11.33 -8.44 10.20
N LEU A 58 -12.65 -8.53 9.97
CA LEU A 58 -13.48 -9.62 10.49
C LEU A 58 -13.04 -10.97 9.92
N ALA A 59 -13.04 -11.10 8.59
CA ALA A 59 -12.65 -12.34 7.92
C ALA A 59 -11.17 -12.71 8.10
N ARG A 60 -10.27 -11.73 8.35
CA ARG A 60 -8.86 -12.03 8.64
C ARG A 60 -8.64 -12.72 9.98
N ARG A 61 -9.63 -12.74 10.88
CA ARG A 61 -9.56 -13.52 12.12
C ARG A 61 -9.61 -15.02 11.86
N LEU A 62 -10.12 -15.43 10.70
CA LEU A 62 -10.21 -16.83 10.29
C LEU A 62 -8.89 -17.35 9.67
N THR A 63 -7.92 -16.46 9.41
CA THR A 63 -6.62 -16.86 8.83
C THR A 63 -5.50 -16.82 9.87
N PRO A 64 -4.47 -17.68 9.73
CA PRO A 64 -3.37 -17.73 10.69
C PRO A 64 -2.63 -16.39 10.80
N ARG A 65 -2.34 -16.01 12.05
CA ARG A 65 -1.45 -14.90 12.37
C ARG A 65 -0.01 -15.39 12.24
N ARG A 66 0.87 -14.56 11.69
CA ARG A 66 2.31 -14.82 11.61
C ARG A 66 3.08 -13.69 12.25
N ALA A 67 4.11 -14.04 13.01
CA ALA A 67 5.07 -13.07 13.50
C ALA A 67 5.92 -12.57 12.33
N SER A 68 6.15 -11.27 12.32
CA SER A 68 7.03 -10.57 11.41
C SER A 68 7.68 -9.41 12.14
N GLN A 69 8.51 -8.62 11.46
CA GLN A 69 9.41 -7.67 12.11
C GLN A 69 9.53 -6.40 11.29
N ASN A 70 9.33 -5.24 11.88
CA ASN A 70 9.74 -3.99 11.27
C ASN A 70 11.19 -3.71 11.68
N VAL A 71 11.97 -3.14 10.77
CA VAL A 71 13.34 -2.69 11.07
C VAL A 71 13.33 -1.18 11.13
N VAL A 72 13.81 -0.63 12.24
CA VAL A 72 13.83 0.81 12.49
C VAL A 72 15.26 1.23 12.82
N SER A 73 15.76 2.26 12.14
CA SER A 73 17.01 2.93 12.49
C SER A 73 16.75 4.42 12.62
N PRO A 74 16.46 4.91 13.83
CA PRO A 74 16.32 6.34 14.07
C PRO A 74 17.70 6.99 14.20
N GLU A 75 17.84 8.19 13.66
CA GLU A 75 18.86 9.17 14.04
C GLU A 75 18.30 10.02 15.19
N ASP A 76 19.16 10.41 16.13
CA ASP A 76 18.80 11.22 17.31
C ASP A 76 19.82 12.34 17.48
N GLY A 77 19.93 13.19 16.46
CA GLY A 77 20.84 14.35 16.41
C GLY A 77 20.24 15.61 17.04
N GLY A 78 18.99 15.56 17.51
CA GLY A 78 18.29 16.69 18.11
C GLY A 78 17.93 17.79 17.09
N LYS A 79 17.77 17.41 15.82
CA LYS A 79 17.54 18.35 14.72
C LYS A 79 16.07 18.82 14.71
N PRO A 80 15.76 19.99 14.12
CA PRO A 80 14.42 20.58 14.16
C PRO A 80 13.30 19.72 13.53
N GLY A 81 13.64 18.88 12.55
CA GLY A 81 12.70 17.99 11.89
C GLY A 81 13.18 16.54 11.84
N THR A 82 12.27 15.65 11.42
CA THR A 82 12.59 14.24 11.18
C THR A 82 12.15 13.84 9.77
N LEU A 83 13.08 13.32 8.97
CA LEU A 83 12.80 12.76 7.66
C LEU A 83 12.73 11.24 7.75
N VAL A 84 11.57 10.65 7.49
CA VAL A 84 11.39 9.20 7.54
C VAL A 84 11.42 8.60 6.14
N LEU A 85 12.45 7.82 5.87
CA LEU A 85 12.54 6.98 4.68
C LEU A 85 11.87 5.64 4.95
N VAL A 86 10.78 5.36 4.24
CA VAL A 86 10.00 4.14 4.40
C VAL A 86 10.12 3.29 3.14
N ALA A 87 10.54 2.05 3.31
CA ALA A 87 10.39 1.02 2.28
C ALA A 87 9.78 -0.24 2.89
N HIS A 88 9.33 -1.15 2.04
CA HIS A 88 8.87 -2.45 2.48
C HIS A 88 9.68 -3.54 1.83
N TYR A 89 9.92 -4.59 2.60
CA TYR A 89 10.82 -5.66 2.20
C TYR A 89 10.11 -7.02 2.12
N ASP A 90 8.80 -7.05 2.36
CA ASP A 90 7.97 -8.24 2.22
C ASP A 90 7.83 -8.65 0.76
N ALA A 91 7.85 -9.94 0.44
CA ALA A 91 7.59 -10.44 -0.92
C ALA A 91 6.10 -10.77 -1.10
N ALA A 92 5.49 -10.23 -2.15
CA ALA A 92 4.14 -10.61 -2.54
C ALA A 92 4.09 -12.06 -3.07
N ARG A 93 2.90 -12.63 -3.12
CA ARG A 93 2.67 -13.90 -3.82
C ARG A 93 2.42 -13.66 -5.29
N THR A 94 2.88 -14.59 -6.14
CA THR A 94 2.61 -14.56 -7.58
C THR A 94 1.29 -15.25 -7.92
N GLY A 95 1.01 -15.37 -9.21
CA GLY A 95 -0.07 -16.15 -9.78
C GLY A 95 -0.32 -15.76 -11.24
N ALA A 96 -1.08 -16.58 -11.95
CA ALA A 96 -1.60 -16.31 -13.28
C ALA A 96 -2.23 -14.91 -13.42
N PRO A 97 -2.95 -14.33 -12.43
CA PRO A 97 -3.45 -12.97 -12.53
C PRO A 97 -2.36 -11.89 -12.63
N PHE A 98 -1.15 -12.18 -12.16
CA PHE A 98 0.02 -11.29 -12.23
C PHE A 98 0.92 -11.59 -13.42
N GLY A 99 0.58 -12.60 -14.24
CA GLY A 99 1.30 -12.92 -15.46
C GLY A 99 1.31 -11.77 -16.48
N ARG A 100 2.27 -11.81 -17.41
CA ARG A 100 2.42 -10.78 -18.45
C ARG A 100 1.15 -10.64 -19.30
N ARG A 101 0.61 -11.76 -19.80
CA ARG A 101 -0.57 -11.78 -20.68
C ARG A 101 -1.82 -11.22 -20.01
N THR A 102 -2.08 -11.57 -18.75
CA THR A 102 -3.23 -11.10 -17.96
C THR A 102 -3.08 -9.64 -17.56
N SER A 103 -1.87 -9.19 -17.25
CA SER A 103 -1.57 -7.78 -16.99
C SER A 103 -1.71 -6.92 -18.24
N GLU A 104 -1.24 -7.37 -19.41
CA GLU A 104 -1.44 -6.70 -20.69
C GLU A 104 -2.93 -6.62 -21.07
N LEU A 105 -3.68 -7.70 -20.87
CA LEU A 105 -5.13 -7.70 -21.12
C LEU A 105 -5.86 -6.71 -20.21
N ARG A 106 -5.58 -6.72 -18.90
CA ARG A 106 -6.16 -5.77 -17.94
C ARG A 106 -5.77 -4.33 -18.28
N ALA A 107 -4.52 -4.08 -18.67
CA ALA A 107 -4.07 -2.76 -19.10
C ALA A 107 -4.81 -2.30 -20.36
N ARG A 108 -5.00 -3.16 -21.36
CA ARG A 108 -5.80 -2.84 -22.57
C ARG A 108 -7.24 -2.48 -22.24
N ILE A 109 -7.88 -3.28 -21.38
CA ILE A 109 -9.26 -2.99 -20.92
C ILE A 109 -9.29 -1.68 -20.14
N GLY A 110 -8.33 -1.48 -19.24
CA GLY A 110 -8.21 -0.26 -18.45
C GLY A 110 -7.98 1.00 -19.29
N HIS A 111 -7.15 0.91 -20.34
CA HIS A 111 -6.98 2.00 -21.31
C HIS A 111 -8.27 2.33 -22.05
N ARG A 112 -9.05 1.31 -22.44
CA ARG A 112 -10.34 1.51 -23.10
C ARG A 112 -11.36 2.21 -22.19
N ILE A 113 -11.34 1.90 -20.90
CA ILE A 113 -12.23 2.48 -19.87
C ILE A 113 -11.59 3.74 -19.25
N ARG A 114 -10.40 4.16 -19.70
CA ARG A 114 -9.61 5.27 -19.16
C ARG A 114 -9.37 5.20 -17.65
N ARG A 115 -9.30 3.98 -17.09
CA ARG A 115 -9.11 3.74 -15.66
C ARG A 115 -8.37 2.42 -15.41
N PRO A 116 -7.35 2.38 -14.54
CA PRO A 116 -6.74 1.11 -14.14
C PRO A 116 -7.75 0.27 -13.34
N ILE A 117 -7.87 -1.01 -13.70
CA ILE A 117 -8.75 -1.96 -13.02
C ILE A 117 -7.94 -2.73 -12.00
N GLY A 118 -8.30 -2.60 -10.72
CA GLY A 118 -7.69 -3.38 -9.65
C GLY A 118 -8.02 -4.87 -9.77
N LEU A 119 -7.14 -5.76 -9.29
CA LEU A 119 -7.37 -7.20 -9.35
C LEU A 119 -8.66 -7.63 -8.62
N LEU A 120 -8.95 -7.00 -7.48
CA LEU A 120 -10.11 -7.31 -6.64
C LEU A 120 -11.34 -6.45 -6.96
N GLU A 121 -11.20 -5.49 -7.87
CA GLU A 121 -12.27 -4.56 -8.19
C GLU A 121 -13.49 -5.23 -8.84
N PRO A 122 -13.34 -6.16 -9.81
CA PRO A 122 -14.47 -6.91 -10.34
C PRO A 122 -15.22 -7.72 -9.29
N VAL A 123 -14.51 -8.27 -8.29
CA VAL A 123 -15.11 -9.01 -7.18
C VAL A 123 -15.99 -8.09 -6.36
N PHE A 124 -15.45 -6.95 -5.92
CA PHE A 124 -16.20 -5.97 -5.12
C PHE A 124 -17.48 -5.51 -5.84
N TRP A 125 -17.36 -5.08 -7.10
CA TRP A 125 -18.52 -4.63 -7.87
C TRP A 125 -19.54 -5.75 -8.12
N SER A 126 -19.10 -6.99 -8.30
CA SER A 126 -20.01 -8.13 -8.44
C SER A 126 -20.86 -8.33 -7.17
N VAL A 127 -20.27 -8.19 -5.97
CA VAL A 127 -21.01 -8.25 -4.71
C VAL A 127 -22.03 -7.11 -4.61
N ILE A 128 -21.66 -5.88 -4.99
CA ILE A 128 -22.57 -4.73 -4.99
C ILE A 128 -23.74 -4.94 -5.97
N VAL A 129 -23.46 -5.46 -7.17
CA VAL A 129 -24.50 -5.79 -8.16
C VAL A 129 -25.45 -6.86 -7.61
N LEU A 130 -24.93 -7.91 -6.99
CA LEU A 130 -25.78 -8.93 -6.36
C LEU A 130 -26.63 -8.37 -5.23
N LEU A 131 -26.07 -7.48 -4.40
CA LEU A 131 -26.81 -6.81 -3.34
C LEU A 131 -27.95 -5.95 -3.91
N ALA A 132 -27.70 -5.23 -5.01
CA ALA A 132 -28.72 -4.48 -5.73
C ALA A 132 -29.81 -5.40 -6.32
N CYS A 133 -29.44 -6.53 -6.91
CA CYS A 133 -30.40 -7.55 -7.36
C CYS A 133 -31.26 -8.07 -6.20
N GLY A 134 -30.69 -8.26 -5.02
CA GLY A 134 -31.43 -8.62 -3.81
C GLY A 134 -32.46 -7.58 -3.42
N GLY A 135 -32.07 -6.30 -3.39
CA GLY A 135 -33.00 -5.19 -3.15
C GLY A 135 -34.14 -5.12 -4.17
N LEU A 136 -33.84 -5.28 -5.47
CA LEU A 136 -34.84 -5.30 -6.53
C LEU A 136 -35.83 -6.46 -6.38
N ARG A 137 -35.37 -7.64 -5.95
CA ARG A 137 -36.25 -8.79 -5.69
C ARG A 137 -37.18 -8.55 -4.49
N LEU A 138 -36.71 -7.85 -3.45
CA LEU A 138 -37.52 -7.53 -2.27
C LEU A 138 -38.68 -6.57 -2.57
N ILE A 139 -38.51 -5.68 -3.56
CA ILE A 139 -39.58 -4.75 -4.00
C ILE A 139 -40.41 -5.32 -5.17
N GLY A 140 -40.23 -6.59 -5.52
CA GLY A 140 -41.07 -7.28 -6.51
C GLY A 140 -40.77 -6.95 -7.98
N VAL A 141 -39.58 -6.44 -8.32
CA VAL A 141 -39.20 -6.19 -9.73
C VAL A 141 -39.19 -7.49 -10.53
N HIS A 142 -39.60 -7.42 -11.80
CA HIS A 142 -39.65 -8.55 -12.72
C HIS A 142 -38.35 -9.37 -12.77
N PRO A 143 -38.43 -10.70 -12.73
CA PRO A 143 -37.27 -11.57 -12.54
C PRO A 143 -36.33 -11.62 -13.75
N GLY A 144 -36.81 -11.42 -14.99
CA GLY A 144 -36.03 -11.62 -16.21
C GLY A 144 -34.67 -10.89 -16.26
N PRO A 145 -34.64 -9.55 -16.31
CA PRO A 145 -33.39 -8.80 -16.36
C PRO A 145 -32.57 -8.96 -15.07
N VAL A 146 -33.22 -9.09 -13.91
CA VAL A 146 -32.55 -9.29 -12.62
C VAL A 146 -31.78 -10.61 -12.60
N VAL A 147 -32.36 -11.69 -13.13
CA VAL A 147 -31.72 -13.01 -13.24
C VAL A 147 -30.49 -12.95 -14.15
N LEU A 148 -30.58 -12.29 -15.30
CA LEU A 148 -29.43 -12.15 -16.21
C LEU A 148 -28.27 -11.38 -15.56
N VAL A 149 -28.56 -10.25 -14.91
CA VAL A 149 -27.55 -9.44 -14.22
C VAL A 149 -26.93 -10.22 -13.06
N GLN A 150 -27.76 -10.90 -12.25
CA GLN A 150 -27.31 -11.77 -11.18
C GLN A 150 -26.41 -12.90 -11.68
N PHE A 151 -26.78 -13.54 -12.79
CA PHE A 151 -25.99 -14.60 -13.41
C PHE A 151 -24.60 -14.11 -13.84
N ILE A 152 -24.52 -12.96 -14.52
CA ILE A 152 -23.24 -12.37 -14.95
C ILE A 152 -22.36 -12.05 -13.73
N ALA A 153 -22.91 -11.39 -12.71
CA ALA A 153 -22.17 -11.07 -11.49
C ALA A 153 -21.68 -12.34 -10.77
N THR A 154 -22.51 -13.38 -10.71
CA THR A 154 -22.15 -14.66 -10.10
C THR A 154 -21.08 -15.39 -10.91
N ALA A 155 -21.15 -15.35 -12.24
CA ALA A 155 -20.13 -15.94 -13.11
C ALA A 155 -18.76 -15.28 -12.92
N ILE A 156 -18.71 -13.95 -12.76
CA ILE A 156 -17.46 -13.23 -12.45
C ILE A 156 -16.87 -13.71 -11.12
N LEU A 157 -17.71 -13.91 -10.09
CA LEU A 157 -17.28 -14.44 -8.80
C LEU A 157 -16.77 -15.88 -8.92
N ILE A 158 -17.46 -16.75 -9.66
CA ILE A 158 -17.04 -18.13 -9.90
C ILE A 158 -15.67 -18.17 -10.60
N VAL A 159 -15.45 -17.35 -11.63
CA VAL A 159 -14.15 -17.25 -12.32
C VAL A 159 -13.06 -16.69 -11.40
N SER A 160 -13.42 -15.85 -10.44
CA SER A 160 -12.46 -15.29 -9.47
C SER A 160 -11.93 -16.34 -8.48
N VAL A 161 -12.68 -17.41 -8.21
CA VAL A 161 -12.25 -18.49 -7.31
C VAL A 161 -10.94 -19.16 -7.74
N PRO A 162 -10.82 -19.74 -8.96
CA PRO A 162 -9.57 -20.37 -9.38
C PRO A 162 -8.42 -19.37 -9.49
N LEU A 163 -8.69 -18.09 -9.82
CA LEU A 163 -7.65 -17.05 -9.87
C LEU A 163 -7.08 -16.72 -8.48
N LEU A 164 -7.95 -16.62 -7.46
CA LEU A 164 -7.52 -16.42 -6.09
C LEU A 164 -6.86 -17.68 -5.49
N ALA A 165 -7.36 -18.86 -5.84
CA ALA A 165 -6.76 -20.14 -5.45
C ALA A 165 -5.35 -20.30 -6.03
N ASP A 166 -5.16 -19.95 -7.31
CA ASP A 166 -3.84 -19.96 -7.96
C ASP A 166 -2.83 -19.07 -7.23
N ILE A 167 -3.24 -17.88 -6.78
CA ILE A 167 -2.41 -17.00 -5.93
C ILE A 167 -2.12 -17.66 -4.57
N ALA A 168 -3.11 -18.36 -3.99
CA ALA A 168 -2.99 -19.06 -2.71
C ALA A 168 -2.06 -20.28 -2.74
N PHE A 169 -1.84 -20.88 -3.91
CA PHE A 169 -0.90 -21.99 -4.08
C PHE A 169 0.43 -21.58 -4.70
N SER A 170 0.49 -20.38 -5.29
CA SER A 170 1.72 -19.82 -5.85
C SER A 170 2.75 -19.39 -4.79
N GLY A 171 4.02 -19.50 -5.17
CA GLY A 171 5.15 -19.08 -4.34
C GLY A 171 5.32 -17.55 -4.26
N PRO A 172 6.22 -17.07 -3.37
CA PRO A 172 6.60 -15.66 -3.33
C PRO A 172 7.30 -15.22 -4.63
N VAL A 173 7.09 -13.98 -5.06
CA VAL A 173 7.88 -13.40 -6.15
C VAL A 173 9.30 -13.06 -5.67
N PRO A 174 10.31 -13.06 -6.57
CA PRO A 174 11.66 -12.57 -6.26
C PRO A 174 11.73 -11.11 -5.79
N GLY A 175 10.66 -10.32 -5.93
CA GLY A 175 10.48 -9.02 -5.26
C GLY A 175 11.44 -7.89 -5.68
N ALA A 176 12.33 -8.15 -6.65
CA ALA A 176 13.46 -7.28 -6.97
C ALA A 176 13.05 -5.84 -7.36
N ASN A 177 12.00 -5.67 -8.15
CA ASN A 177 11.60 -4.35 -8.64
C ASN A 177 10.55 -3.63 -7.77
N ASP A 178 9.69 -4.38 -7.07
CA ASP A 178 8.60 -3.79 -6.27
C ASP A 178 9.10 -3.40 -4.87
N ASN A 179 9.97 -4.23 -4.27
CA ASN A 179 10.26 -4.14 -2.84
C ASN A 179 11.76 -3.92 -2.60
N ALA A 180 12.61 -4.73 -3.23
CA ALA A 180 14.06 -4.64 -3.01
C ALA A 180 14.69 -3.36 -3.59
N SER A 181 14.18 -2.86 -4.72
CA SER A 181 14.58 -1.58 -5.30
C SER A 181 14.36 -0.42 -4.33
N GLY A 182 13.19 -0.35 -3.68
CA GLY A 182 12.87 0.65 -2.67
C GLY A 182 13.78 0.55 -1.45
N VAL A 183 14.05 -0.66 -0.96
CA VAL A 183 15.01 -0.89 0.13
C VAL A 183 16.40 -0.40 -0.28
N ALA A 184 16.87 -0.75 -1.48
CA ALA A 184 18.17 -0.31 -1.99
C ALA A 184 18.25 1.22 -2.10
N THR A 185 17.19 1.89 -2.58
CA THR A 185 17.12 3.35 -2.63
C THR A 185 17.21 3.96 -1.24
N VAL A 186 16.46 3.44 -0.26
CA VAL A 186 16.49 3.95 1.11
C VAL A 186 17.88 3.75 1.75
N LEU A 187 18.50 2.58 1.57
CA LEU A 187 19.85 2.32 2.07
C LEU A 187 20.88 3.28 1.46
N ARG A 188 20.79 3.54 0.15
CA ARG A 188 21.69 4.49 -0.53
C ARG A 188 21.49 5.93 -0.08
N LEU A 189 20.25 6.34 0.19
CA LEU A 189 19.96 7.66 0.73
C LEU A 189 20.47 7.79 2.18
N ALA A 190 20.29 6.75 2.99
CA ALA A 190 20.81 6.71 4.36
C ALA A 190 22.34 6.74 4.40
N GLU A 191 23.01 6.00 3.52
CA GLU A 191 24.47 6.01 3.38
C GLU A 191 24.99 7.39 2.95
N ARG A 192 24.27 8.08 2.06
CA ARG A 192 24.70 9.36 1.50
C ARG A 192 24.41 10.57 2.38
N TYR A 193 23.33 10.52 3.17
CA TYR A 193 22.81 11.68 3.89
C TYR A 193 22.62 11.44 5.39
N GLY A 194 22.95 10.26 5.89
CA GLY A 194 22.94 9.99 7.33
C GLY A 194 23.87 10.98 8.03
N GLU A 195 23.39 11.62 9.10
CA GLU A 195 24.12 12.64 9.87
C GLU A 195 24.40 13.96 9.13
N ASP A 196 24.48 13.96 7.80
CA ASP A 196 24.83 15.11 6.95
C ASP A 196 23.69 16.15 6.76
N LEU A 197 22.45 15.81 7.13
CA LEU A 197 21.31 16.73 6.99
C LEU A 197 21.32 17.80 8.08
N GLU A 198 21.31 19.08 7.69
CA GLU A 198 21.41 20.22 8.63
C GLU A 198 20.15 20.39 9.51
N TYR A 199 18.96 20.13 8.97
CA TYR A 199 17.69 20.43 9.64
C TYR A 199 16.87 19.19 10.02
N PHE A 200 17.27 18.00 9.58
CA PHE A 200 16.47 16.79 9.72
C PHE A 200 17.27 15.62 10.28
N ASP A 201 16.74 14.98 11.31
CA ASP A 201 17.16 13.65 11.74
C ASP A 201 16.62 12.61 10.73
N LEU A 202 17.49 11.76 10.18
CA LEU A 202 17.10 10.77 9.19
C LEU A 202 16.68 9.46 9.85
N TRP A 203 15.44 9.04 9.63
CA TRP A 203 14.91 7.78 10.14
C TRP A 203 14.70 6.80 9.00
N VAL A 204 15.20 5.58 9.17
CA VAL A 204 14.96 4.48 8.22
C VAL A 204 13.96 3.51 8.82
N LEU A 205 12.89 3.22 8.07
CA LEU A 205 11.86 2.25 8.43
C LEU A 205 11.67 1.24 7.29
N PHE A 206 12.01 -0.02 7.55
CA PHE A 206 11.61 -1.13 6.69
C PHE A 206 10.42 -1.88 7.30
N THR A 207 9.31 -1.88 6.58
CA THR A 207 8.06 -2.53 7.03
C THR A 207 7.96 -3.94 6.51
N ALA A 208 7.52 -4.86 7.38
CA ALA A 208 7.08 -6.18 6.98
C ALA A 208 5.56 -6.20 6.82
N ALA A 209 5.09 -6.67 5.67
CA ALA A 209 3.68 -6.71 5.24
C ALA A 209 3.09 -5.35 4.83
N SER A 210 3.62 -4.72 3.77
CA SER A 210 3.11 -3.46 3.24
C SER A 210 1.69 -3.57 2.67
N SER A 211 1.31 -4.78 2.27
CA SER A 211 -0.03 -5.17 1.80
C SER A 211 -1.10 -5.10 2.90
N THR A 212 -0.69 -4.96 4.17
CA THR A 212 -1.61 -4.85 5.30
C THR A 212 -1.40 -3.53 6.03
N ARG A 213 -2.43 -2.68 6.12
CA ARG A 213 -2.39 -1.39 6.87
C ARG A 213 -1.85 -1.53 8.30
N ARG A 214 -1.97 -2.71 8.90
CA ARG A 214 -1.52 -3.05 10.25
C ARG A 214 0.00 -2.97 10.42
N GLY A 215 0.80 -3.34 9.41
CA GLY A 215 2.27 -3.21 9.44
C GLY A 215 2.76 -1.76 9.41
N ARG A 216 2.00 -0.86 8.76
CA ARG A 216 2.27 0.59 8.71
C ARG A 216 1.82 1.34 9.98
N ARG A 217 0.80 0.84 10.70
CA ARG A 217 0.25 1.48 11.90
C ARG A 217 0.93 1.07 13.20
N SER A 218 1.51 -0.13 13.29
CA SER A 218 2.20 -0.58 14.51
C SER A 218 3.44 0.28 14.83
N SER A 219 4.19 0.70 13.80
CA SER A 219 5.32 1.61 13.94
C SER A 219 4.89 3.07 14.18
N ALA A 220 3.75 3.49 13.62
CA ALA A 220 3.21 4.84 13.84
C ALA A 220 2.65 5.03 15.27
N SER A 221 1.93 4.06 15.81
CA SER A 221 1.22 4.23 17.10
C SER A 221 2.13 4.11 18.33
N THR A 222 3.25 3.38 18.26
CA THR A 222 4.09 3.11 19.44
C THR A 222 5.02 4.28 19.81
N ARG A 223 5.14 5.32 18.97
CA ARG A 223 5.99 6.49 19.29
C ARG A 223 5.57 7.84 18.72
N TRP A 224 4.71 7.89 17.69
CA TRP A 224 4.34 9.16 17.07
C TRP A 224 3.27 9.94 17.85
N GLY A 225 2.69 9.34 18.90
CA GLY A 225 1.81 10.01 19.85
C GLY A 225 2.52 10.65 21.04
N SER A 226 3.85 10.51 21.15
CA SER A 226 4.64 11.00 22.29
C SER A 226 5.95 11.66 21.82
N GLY A 227 5.87 12.59 20.88
CA GLY A 227 6.86 13.66 20.82
C GLY A 227 6.68 14.56 22.06
N PRO A 228 7.75 15.18 22.60
CA PRO A 228 7.68 15.92 23.84
C PRO A 228 6.59 16.99 23.75
N SER A 229 5.55 16.79 24.56
CA SER A 229 4.63 17.85 24.98
C SER A 229 5.45 19.10 25.27
N ALA A 230 5.07 20.21 24.64
CA ALA A 230 5.59 21.53 24.93
C ALA A 230 5.59 21.79 26.45
N THR A 231 6.69 21.50 27.11
CA THR A 231 6.88 21.83 28.52
C THR A 231 7.25 23.31 28.57
N SER A 232 6.26 24.11 28.97
CA SER A 232 6.35 25.20 29.95
C SER A 232 7.66 26.01 29.98
N PRO A 233 7.62 27.34 29.78
CA PRO A 233 8.82 28.17 29.85
C PRO A 233 9.37 28.18 31.28
N ARG A 234 10.56 27.60 31.48
CA ARG A 234 11.34 27.81 32.69
C ARG A 234 11.79 29.27 32.72
N ARG A 235 11.24 29.96 33.71
CA ARG A 235 11.60 31.27 34.22
C ARG A 235 12.98 31.21 34.88
N ALA A 236 13.97 31.86 34.29
CA ALA A 236 15.20 32.42 34.87
C ALA A 236 16.12 32.77 33.68
N SER A 237 16.80 33.91 33.57
CA SER A 237 17.05 35.04 34.44
C SER A 237 17.70 36.13 33.57
N ARG A 238 17.29 37.38 33.80
CA ARG A 238 17.97 38.66 33.52
C ARG A 238 19.28 38.61 32.71
N SER A 239 19.26 39.22 31.54
CA SER A 239 20.41 39.91 30.91
C SER A 239 20.36 41.41 31.24
N PRO A 240 21.49 42.09 31.41
CA PRO A 240 21.64 43.47 31.00
C PRO A 240 22.45 43.54 29.69
N THR A 241 21.91 44.28 28.73
CA THR A 241 22.62 44.95 27.61
C THR A 241 23.48 46.12 28.16
N PRO A 242 24.22 46.91 27.34
CA PRO A 242 24.55 46.86 25.90
C PRO A 242 26.05 47.12 25.60
N THR A 243 26.47 47.08 24.31
CA THR A 243 27.30 48.08 23.57
C THR A 243 27.82 47.46 22.24
N THR A 244 27.32 47.88 21.07
CA THR A 244 27.88 48.85 20.09
C THR A 244 29.15 48.44 19.31
N GLY A 245 29.07 48.53 17.98
CA GLY A 245 30.17 48.49 17.00
C GLY A 245 29.78 47.64 15.78
N ALA A 246 29.26 48.16 14.65
CA ALA A 246 29.76 49.12 13.65
C ALA A 246 30.89 48.60 12.73
N CYS A 247 30.77 48.96 11.44
CA CYS A 247 31.68 48.84 10.28
C CYS A 247 31.63 47.53 9.45
N SER A 248 31.06 47.54 8.23
CA SER A 248 31.50 48.16 6.95
C SER A 248 32.65 47.36 6.28
N SER A 249 32.41 46.66 5.16
CA SER A 249 32.58 47.16 3.78
C SER A 249 33.52 46.23 2.98
N CYS A 250 33.50 46.41 1.65
CA CYS A 250 34.38 45.83 0.60
C CYS A 250 33.89 44.52 -0.03
N ALA A 251 33.17 44.52 -1.15
CA ALA A 251 33.53 44.97 -2.51
C ALA A 251 34.57 44.09 -3.22
N GLY A 252 34.07 43.34 -4.22
CA GLY A 252 34.74 43.16 -5.51
C GLY A 252 35.66 41.95 -5.66
N ARG A 253 35.26 41.00 -6.50
CA ARG A 253 35.82 40.87 -7.86
C ARG A 253 35.15 39.73 -8.64
N SER A 254 34.65 40.11 -9.80
CA SER A 254 34.30 39.29 -10.93
C SER A 254 35.55 38.66 -11.58
N ARG A 255 35.45 37.39 -11.97
CA ARG A 255 36.22 36.84 -13.11
C ARG A 255 35.37 35.83 -13.87
N THR A 256 35.14 36.17 -15.13
CA THR A 256 34.54 35.41 -16.22
C THR A 256 35.60 34.54 -16.94
N ARG A 257 35.10 33.66 -17.83
CA ARG A 257 35.77 32.76 -18.82
C ARG A 257 36.23 31.40 -18.25
N THR A 258 36.00 30.26 -18.92
CA THR A 258 35.88 30.01 -20.37
C THR A 258 35.10 28.71 -20.66
N ARG A 259 34.26 28.77 -21.70
CA ARG A 259 33.70 27.65 -22.47
C ARG A 259 34.82 26.76 -23.03
N ARG A 260 34.65 25.43 -22.97
CA ARG A 260 35.27 24.50 -23.92
C ARG A 260 34.25 23.47 -24.38
N THR A 261 34.16 23.35 -25.70
CA THR A 261 33.28 22.54 -26.53
C THR A 261 33.96 21.23 -26.94
N GLY A 262 33.14 20.23 -27.29
CA GLY A 262 33.53 19.02 -28.05
C GLY A 262 33.66 17.78 -27.15
N ALA A 263 33.27 16.57 -27.56
CA ALA A 263 32.74 16.10 -28.82
C ALA A 263 32.11 14.70 -28.61
N THR A 264 31.22 14.37 -29.53
CA THR A 264 30.52 13.09 -29.77
C THR A 264 31.45 11.95 -30.22
N ALA A 265 31.22 10.72 -29.72
CA ALA A 265 31.46 9.43 -30.40
C ALA A 265 30.73 8.33 -29.58
N SER A 266 29.72 7.57 -30.04
CA SER A 266 29.56 6.69 -31.21
C SER A 266 30.57 5.53 -31.29
N GLY A 267 30.12 4.32 -30.94
CA GLY A 267 30.75 3.03 -31.25
C GLY A 267 30.15 1.90 -30.41
N ARG A 268 29.14 1.16 -30.91
CA ARG A 268 29.23 -0.19 -31.53
C ARG A 268 29.91 -1.22 -30.60
N LEU A 269 29.12 -2.15 -30.04
CA LEU A 269 28.90 -3.52 -30.55
C LEU A 269 30.17 -4.38 -30.52
N CYS A 270 30.24 -5.29 -29.54
CA CYS A 270 30.89 -6.59 -29.68
C CYS A 270 30.13 -7.63 -28.84
N ARG A 271 29.42 -8.51 -29.56
CA ARG A 271 29.10 -9.88 -29.13
C ARG A 271 30.34 -10.74 -29.38
N ALA A 272 30.68 -11.63 -28.45
CA ALA A 272 31.11 -13.01 -28.73
C ALA A 272 31.45 -13.73 -27.41
N ALA A 273 30.64 -14.75 -27.08
CA ALA A 273 30.97 -16.06 -26.53
C ALA A 273 29.73 -16.62 -25.82
#